data_AF-A0A0J9UTJ0-F1
#
_entry.id   AF-A0A0J9UTJ0-F1
#
_cell.length_a   1.000
_cell.length_b   1.000
_cell.length_c   1.000
_cell.angle_alpha   90.00
_cell.angle_beta   90.00
_cell.angle_gamma   90.00
#
_symmetry.space_group_name_H-M   'P 1'
#
loop_
_entity.id
_entity.type
_entity.pdbx_description
1 polymer ?
#
loop_
_entity_poly.entity_id
_entity_poly.type
_entity_poly.pdbx_seq_one_letter_code
_entity_poly.pdbx_strand_id
1 'polypeptide(L)'
;MSEFNDDIEKLAKKYPFLDNIWNLYKEFYEPVNGDASIQTYEDLCEEVLVESAENHRKHKNFCKKLIRNLYSPSNYRENGKLKSERCRNLTNWLYYMIIKYDIPDDLISKCFQKTESKMKEQGKHICPYSPYKEIHQEPEAMLKIYNFEGIMDVVKTKLMDSDHSKNCSCEEYVYECLILNIILNVQQEHHSFYQKRLKMTAQKALFYLVYHLFWELWLEYHQF
;
A
#
# COMPACT_ATOMS: atom_id res chain seq x y z
N MET A 1 17.93 3.11 -6.12
CA MET A 1 16.52 2.69 -6.33
C MET A 1 16.40 1.19 -6.68
N SER A 2 17.49 0.44 -6.94
CA SER A 2 17.42 -1.03 -7.09
C SER A 2 16.85 -1.74 -5.84
N GLU A 3 17.11 -1.20 -4.66
CA GLU A 3 16.73 -1.78 -3.35
C GLU A 3 15.23 -2.04 -3.15
N PHE A 4 14.32 -1.30 -3.82
CA PHE A 4 12.89 -1.56 -3.71
C PHE A 4 12.54 -2.96 -4.22
N ASN A 5 13.07 -3.33 -5.40
CA ASN A 5 12.79 -4.63 -5.98
C ASN A 5 13.38 -5.75 -5.11
N ASP A 6 14.56 -5.53 -4.54
CA ASP A 6 15.19 -6.50 -3.64
C ASP A 6 14.33 -6.75 -2.39
N ASP A 7 13.84 -5.68 -1.75
CA ASP A 7 12.97 -5.75 -0.57
C ASP A 7 11.64 -6.46 -0.91
N ILE A 8 11.01 -6.11 -2.05
CA ILE A 8 9.77 -6.77 -2.50
C ILE A 8 10.01 -8.23 -2.89
N GLU A 9 11.13 -8.58 -3.53
CA GLU A 9 11.45 -9.97 -3.87
C GLU A 9 11.69 -10.83 -2.64
N LYS A 10 12.38 -10.28 -1.63
CA LYS A 10 12.58 -10.94 -0.33
C LYS A 10 11.23 -11.20 0.35
N LEU A 11 10.34 -10.20 0.39
CA LEU A 11 8.99 -10.37 0.95
C LEU A 11 8.15 -11.37 0.15
N ALA A 12 8.22 -11.34 -1.19
CA ALA A 12 7.49 -12.25 -2.06
C ALA A 12 7.94 -13.71 -1.92
N LYS A 13 9.24 -13.93 -1.72
CA LYS A 13 9.78 -15.27 -1.41
C LYS A 13 9.30 -15.77 -0.05
N LYS A 14 9.23 -14.88 0.94
CA LYS A 14 8.80 -15.24 2.30
C LYS A 14 7.29 -15.47 2.40
N TYR A 15 6.49 -14.68 1.69
CA TYR A 15 5.02 -14.71 1.74
C TYR A 15 4.43 -14.87 0.33
N PRO A 16 4.60 -16.05 -0.30
CA PRO A 16 4.18 -16.27 -1.68
C PRO A 16 2.66 -16.22 -1.86
N PHE A 17 1.89 -16.39 -0.78
CA PHE A 17 0.42 -16.30 -0.80
C PHE A 17 -0.11 -14.87 -1.05
N LEU A 18 0.76 -13.87 -1.08
CA LEU A 18 0.46 -12.47 -1.35
C LEU A 18 0.97 -12.02 -2.73
N ASP A 19 1.19 -12.97 -3.63
CA ASP A 19 1.68 -12.76 -5.00
C ASP A 19 0.98 -11.61 -5.74
N ASN A 20 -0.35 -11.53 -5.67
CA ASN A 20 -1.13 -10.46 -6.30
C ASN A 20 -0.72 -9.07 -5.81
N ILE A 21 -0.47 -8.91 -4.51
CA ILE A 21 -0.03 -7.63 -3.95
C ILE A 21 1.41 -7.33 -4.36
N TRP A 22 2.30 -8.31 -4.30
CA TRP A 22 3.70 -8.13 -4.68
C TRP A 22 3.84 -7.81 -6.17
N ASN A 23 3.03 -8.41 -7.02
CA ASN A 23 2.99 -8.12 -8.45
C ASN A 23 2.48 -6.69 -8.70
N LEU A 24 1.47 -6.22 -7.97
CA LEU A 24 1.03 -4.81 -8.04
C LEU A 24 2.14 -3.84 -7.63
N TYR A 25 2.91 -4.16 -6.59
CA TYR A 25 4.04 -3.33 -6.15
C TYR A 25 5.17 -3.27 -7.17
N LYS A 26 5.47 -4.39 -7.82
CA LYS A 26 6.40 -4.42 -8.96
C LYS A 26 5.86 -3.57 -10.11
N GLU A 27 4.59 -3.74 -10.48
CA GLU A 27 3.93 -2.95 -11.52
C GLU A 27 4.03 -1.45 -11.22
N PHE A 28 3.70 -1.01 -10.00
CA PHE A 28 3.81 0.40 -9.59
C PHE A 28 5.23 0.96 -9.70
N TYR A 29 6.23 0.10 -9.55
CA TYR A 29 7.64 0.46 -9.59
C TYR A 29 8.28 0.35 -10.98
N GLU A 30 7.59 -0.27 -11.95
CA GLU A 30 8.13 -0.42 -13.30
C GLU A 30 8.53 0.92 -13.95
N PRO A 31 9.55 0.91 -14.82
CA PRO A 31 9.89 2.06 -15.64
C PRO A 31 8.69 2.54 -16.46
N VAL A 32 8.59 3.87 -16.64
CA VAL A 32 7.55 4.48 -17.47
C VAL A 32 8.04 4.51 -18.92
N ASN A 33 8.10 3.33 -19.55
CA ASN A 33 8.56 3.15 -20.94
C ASN A 33 7.43 2.49 -21.75
N GLY A 34 7.21 2.93 -22.99
CA GLY A 34 6.26 2.29 -23.91
C GLY A 34 4.77 2.52 -23.60
N ASP A 35 4.44 3.37 -22.63
CA ASP A 35 3.05 3.76 -22.35
C ASP A 35 2.56 4.79 -23.38
N ALA A 36 1.35 4.61 -23.91
CA ALA A 36 0.75 5.54 -24.85
C ALA A 36 0.58 6.97 -24.29
N SER A 37 0.48 7.09 -22.97
CA SER A 37 0.36 8.36 -22.24
C SER A 37 1.68 8.87 -21.68
N ILE A 38 2.83 8.30 -22.08
CA ILE A 38 4.16 8.66 -21.56
C ILE A 38 4.43 10.17 -21.60
N GLN A 39 4.05 10.85 -22.70
CA GLN A 39 4.24 12.28 -22.84
C GLN A 39 3.43 13.05 -21.79
N THR A 40 2.18 12.65 -21.54
CA THR A 40 1.35 13.24 -20.49
C THR A 40 2.03 13.13 -19.12
N TYR A 41 2.64 11.98 -18.82
CA TYR A 41 3.32 11.77 -17.53
C TYR A 41 4.60 12.59 -17.42
N GLU A 42 5.33 12.76 -18.51
CA GLU A 42 6.52 13.61 -18.56
C GLU A 42 6.17 15.08 -18.38
N ASP A 43 5.19 15.57 -19.12
CA ASP A 43 4.76 16.97 -19.08
C ASP A 43 4.25 17.36 -17.68
N LEU A 44 3.33 16.55 -17.13
CA LEU A 44 2.83 16.78 -15.77
C LEU A 44 3.95 16.71 -14.74
N CYS A 45 4.93 15.81 -14.92
CA CYS A 45 6.04 15.71 -13.99
C CYS A 45 7.00 16.91 -14.07
N GLU A 46 7.29 17.42 -15.28
CA GLU A 46 8.07 18.64 -15.43
C GLU A 46 7.37 19.84 -14.82
N GLU A 47 6.05 19.98 -14.99
CA GLU A 47 5.27 21.02 -14.30
C GLU A 47 5.39 20.90 -12.78
N VAL A 48 5.25 19.69 -12.23
CA VAL A 48 5.43 19.44 -10.80
C VAL A 48 6.82 19.89 -10.31
N LEU A 49 7.88 19.52 -11.05
CA LEU A 49 9.24 19.84 -10.68
C LEU A 49 9.57 21.34 -10.78
N VAL A 50 8.98 22.04 -11.75
CA VAL A 50 9.13 23.50 -11.91
C VAL A 50 8.40 24.25 -10.80
N GLU A 51 7.20 23.79 -10.45
CA GLU A 51 6.39 24.49 -9.47
C GLU A 51 6.80 24.18 -8.03
N SER A 52 7.40 23.02 -7.74
CA SER A 52 7.84 22.63 -6.40
C SER A 52 8.69 23.69 -5.71
N ALA A 53 8.54 23.82 -4.39
CA ALA A 53 9.21 24.87 -3.63
C ALA A 53 10.74 24.71 -3.64
N GLU A 54 11.19 23.45 -3.78
CA GLU A 54 12.58 23.07 -3.87
C GLU A 54 12.86 22.30 -5.17
N ASN A 55 14.15 22.25 -5.55
CA ASN A 55 14.57 21.52 -6.73
C ASN A 55 14.58 20.00 -6.48
N HIS A 56 13.47 19.35 -6.84
CA HIS A 56 13.29 17.91 -6.66
C HIS A 56 13.67 17.06 -7.87
N ARG A 57 14.53 17.57 -8.76
CA ARG A 57 14.91 16.86 -10.01
C ARG A 57 15.45 15.45 -9.75
N LYS A 58 16.10 15.21 -8.60
CA LYS A 58 16.56 13.86 -8.20
C LYS A 58 15.41 12.83 -8.09
N HIS A 59 14.18 13.29 -7.87
CA HIS A 59 12.96 12.46 -7.76
C HIS A 59 12.13 12.42 -9.06
N LYS A 60 12.62 12.95 -10.19
CA LYS A 60 11.87 12.96 -11.47
C LYS A 60 11.34 11.57 -11.85
N ASN A 61 12.17 10.53 -11.70
CA ASN A 61 11.77 9.16 -12.00
C ASN A 61 10.66 8.62 -11.09
N PHE A 62 10.63 9.05 -9.83
CA PHE A 62 9.55 8.71 -8.90
C PHE A 62 8.27 9.47 -9.27
N CYS A 63 8.37 10.77 -9.55
CA CYS A 63 7.26 11.62 -9.97
C CYS A 63 6.55 11.06 -11.22
N LYS A 64 7.31 10.65 -12.25
CA LYS A 64 6.75 9.96 -13.43
C LYS A 64 5.98 8.69 -13.07
N LYS A 65 6.52 7.84 -12.18
CA LYS A 65 5.86 6.60 -11.73
C LYS A 65 4.57 6.89 -10.98
N LEU A 66 4.61 7.83 -10.03
CA LEU A 66 3.45 8.22 -9.24
C LEU A 66 2.33 8.74 -10.16
N ILE A 67 2.64 9.67 -11.07
CA ILE A 67 1.65 10.22 -12.02
C ILE A 67 1.06 9.10 -12.90
N ARG A 68 1.89 8.22 -13.49
CA ARG A 68 1.41 7.06 -14.26
C ARG A 68 0.44 6.21 -13.43
N ASN A 69 0.81 5.90 -12.19
CA ASN A 69 -0.02 5.06 -11.32
C ASN A 69 -1.34 5.75 -10.94
N LEU A 70 -1.35 7.07 -10.76
CA LEU A 70 -2.57 7.85 -10.47
C LEU A 70 -3.49 7.99 -11.70
N TYR A 71 -2.90 8.16 -12.87
CA TYR A 71 -3.62 8.33 -14.14
C TYR A 71 -4.09 7.00 -14.76
N SER A 72 -3.62 5.86 -14.22
CA SER A 72 -3.80 4.55 -14.83
C SER A 72 -5.29 4.17 -15.01
N PRO A 73 -5.72 3.78 -16.22
CA PRO A 73 -7.07 3.25 -16.46
C PRO A 73 -7.38 2.01 -15.63
N SER A 74 -6.35 1.23 -15.26
CA SER A 74 -6.48 0.04 -14.42
C SER A 74 -7.06 0.32 -13.03
N ASN A 75 -7.02 1.59 -12.59
CA ASN A 75 -7.63 2.06 -11.34
C ASN A 75 -9.15 2.04 -11.38
N TYR A 76 -9.80 1.88 -12.54
CA TYR A 76 -11.25 1.90 -12.67
C TYR A 76 -11.80 0.50 -12.98
N ARG A 77 -12.99 0.22 -12.43
CA ARG A 77 -13.87 -0.89 -12.82
C ARG A 77 -14.58 -0.53 -14.12
N GLU A 78 -15.20 -1.51 -14.77
CA GLU A 78 -15.98 -1.30 -16.01
C GLU A 78 -17.09 -0.26 -15.85
N ASN A 79 -17.69 -0.17 -14.65
CA ASN A 79 -18.69 0.84 -14.31
C ASN A 79 -18.11 2.22 -13.96
N GLY A 80 -16.83 2.46 -14.24
CA GLY A 80 -16.15 3.74 -14.01
C GLY A 80 -15.80 4.04 -12.54
N LYS A 81 -16.13 3.16 -11.58
CA LYS A 81 -15.77 3.36 -10.17
C LYS A 81 -14.32 2.97 -9.90
N LEU A 82 -13.65 3.70 -9.00
CA LEU A 82 -12.31 3.35 -8.56
C LEU A 82 -12.26 1.96 -7.90
N LYS A 83 -11.21 1.19 -8.21
CA LYS A 83 -10.87 -0.06 -7.54
C LYS A 83 -10.22 0.26 -6.20
N SER A 84 -11.04 0.22 -5.13
CA SER A 84 -10.61 0.50 -3.76
C SER A 84 -9.35 -0.28 -3.36
N GLU A 85 -9.25 -1.56 -3.72
CA GLU A 85 -8.09 -2.40 -3.43
C GLU A 85 -6.81 -1.88 -4.07
N ARG A 86 -6.85 -1.56 -5.38
CA ARG A 86 -5.69 -1.01 -6.08
C ARG A 86 -5.28 0.35 -5.51
N CYS A 87 -6.25 1.21 -5.18
CA CYS A 87 -5.95 2.50 -4.55
C CYS A 87 -5.31 2.35 -3.16
N ARG A 88 -5.76 1.38 -2.36
CA ARG A 88 -5.15 1.05 -1.06
C ARG A 88 -3.71 0.56 -1.26
N ASN A 89 -3.49 -0.37 -2.19
CA ASN A 89 -2.13 -0.86 -2.49
C ASN A 89 -1.23 0.26 -3.02
N LEU A 90 -1.73 1.15 -3.89
CA LEU A 90 -0.97 2.31 -4.37
C LEU A 90 -0.58 3.25 -3.22
N THR A 91 -1.48 3.44 -2.27
CA THR A 91 -1.23 4.24 -1.06
C THR A 91 -0.16 3.60 -0.18
N ASN A 92 -0.22 2.28 0.02
CA ASN A 92 0.78 1.53 0.78
C ASN A 92 2.17 1.60 0.14
N TRP A 93 2.23 1.40 -1.18
CA TRP A 93 3.44 1.56 -1.97
C TRP A 93 4.02 2.97 -1.81
N LEU A 94 3.18 4.00 -1.91
CA LEU A 94 3.60 5.39 -1.76
C LEU A 94 4.21 5.64 -0.37
N TYR A 95 3.64 5.12 0.71
CA TYR A 95 4.24 5.25 2.05
C TYR A 95 5.59 4.58 2.17
N TYR A 96 5.74 3.37 1.63
CA TYR A 96 7.05 2.73 1.59
C TYR A 96 8.07 3.63 0.87
N MET A 97 7.69 4.18 -0.28
CA MET A 97 8.58 5.05 -1.06
C MET A 97 8.97 6.31 -0.30
N ILE A 98 8.00 6.96 0.37
CA ILE A 98 8.21 8.16 1.20
C ILE A 98 9.26 7.90 2.26
N ILE A 99 9.08 6.83 3.05
CA ILE A 99 9.95 6.54 4.20
C ILE A 99 11.33 6.09 3.74
N LYS A 100 11.40 5.15 2.78
CA LYS A 100 12.66 4.53 2.35
C LYS A 100 13.56 5.52 1.60
N TYR A 101 12.96 6.39 0.79
CA TYR A 101 13.70 7.25 -0.14
C TYR A 101 13.59 8.75 0.18
N ASP A 102 13.02 9.09 1.33
CA ASP A 102 12.85 10.46 1.82
C ASP A 102 12.22 11.36 0.74
N ILE A 103 11.06 10.91 0.23
CA ILE A 103 10.38 11.62 -0.85
C ILE A 103 9.69 12.87 -0.26
N PRO A 104 9.94 14.07 -0.83
CA PRO A 104 9.37 15.32 -0.32
C PRO A 104 7.85 15.39 -0.41
N ASP A 105 7.21 15.86 0.67
CA ASP A 105 5.76 16.04 0.76
C ASP A 105 5.19 17.01 -0.30
N ASP A 106 5.94 18.08 -0.62
CA ASP A 106 5.51 19.06 -1.61
C ASP A 106 5.49 18.48 -3.03
N LEU A 107 6.49 17.65 -3.37
CA LEU A 107 6.55 16.92 -4.64
C LEU A 107 5.31 16.01 -4.79
N ILE A 108 4.99 15.24 -3.75
CA ILE A 108 3.85 14.32 -3.75
C ILE A 108 2.56 15.10 -3.88
N SER A 109 2.37 16.13 -3.05
CA SER A 109 1.17 16.96 -3.06
C SER A 109 0.91 17.55 -4.45
N LYS A 110 1.95 18.01 -5.15
CA LYS A 110 1.84 18.53 -6.51
C LYS A 110 1.55 17.45 -7.54
N CYS A 111 2.14 16.26 -7.42
CA CYS A 111 1.80 15.13 -8.30
C CYS A 111 0.29 14.83 -8.23
N PHE A 112 -0.28 14.78 -7.03
CA PHE A 112 -1.72 14.58 -6.84
C PHE A 112 -2.53 15.74 -7.42
N GLN A 113 -2.19 16.98 -7.11
CA GLN A 113 -2.90 18.16 -7.60
C GLN A 113 -2.96 18.23 -9.13
N LYS A 114 -1.80 18.07 -9.79
CA LYS A 114 -1.68 18.14 -11.25
C LYS A 114 -2.40 16.99 -11.93
N THR A 115 -2.24 15.77 -11.42
CA THR A 115 -2.92 14.60 -11.99
C THR A 115 -4.43 14.69 -11.76
N GLU A 116 -4.88 15.14 -10.60
CA GLU A 116 -6.30 15.31 -10.30
C GLU A 116 -6.94 16.35 -11.23
N SER A 117 -6.28 17.49 -11.44
CA SER A 117 -6.73 18.51 -12.40
C SER A 117 -6.93 17.90 -13.79
N LYS A 118 -5.92 17.16 -14.27
CA LYS A 118 -5.96 16.52 -15.60
C LYS A 118 -7.04 15.44 -15.72
N MET A 119 -7.28 14.66 -14.67
CA MET A 119 -8.28 13.60 -14.66
C MET A 119 -9.70 14.15 -14.50
N LYS A 120 -9.88 15.25 -13.77
CA LYS A 120 -11.16 15.97 -13.67
C LYS A 120 -11.63 16.49 -15.03
N GLU A 121 -10.73 16.97 -15.89
CA GLU A 121 -11.04 17.34 -17.28
C GLU A 121 -11.64 16.18 -18.09
N GLN A 122 -11.35 14.93 -17.70
CA GLN A 122 -11.87 13.70 -18.31
C GLN A 122 -13.07 13.11 -17.57
N GLY A 123 -13.62 13.81 -16.57
CA GLY A 123 -14.72 13.32 -15.75
C GLY A 123 -14.32 12.15 -14.83
N LYS A 124 -13.03 12.02 -14.49
CA LYS A 124 -12.49 10.92 -13.68
C LYS A 124 -11.90 11.43 -12.36
N HIS A 125 -12.00 10.60 -11.32
CA HIS A 125 -11.38 10.85 -10.01
C HIS A 125 -10.16 9.96 -9.82
N ILE A 126 -9.07 10.46 -9.25
CA ILE A 126 -7.89 9.65 -8.93
C ILE A 126 -8.04 8.93 -7.59
N CYS A 127 -7.16 7.96 -7.33
CA CYS A 127 -7.06 7.36 -5.99
C CYS A 127 -6.83 8.45 -4.93
N PRO A 128 -7.58 8.45 -3.83
CA PRO A 128 -7.43 9.46 -2.79
C PRO A 128 -6.10 9.27 -2.05
N TYR A 129 -5.52 10.38 -1.61
CA TYR A 129 -4.32 10.39 -0.77
C TYR A 129 -4.47 11.41 0.35
N SER A 130 -3.98 11.02 1.52
CA SER A 130 -3.88 11.89 2.68
C SER A 130 -2.40 11.92 3.09
N PRO A 131 -1.72 13.06 3.02
CA PRO A 131 -0.34 13.19 3.47
C PRO A 131 -0.20 12.79 4.95
N TYR A 132 0.90 12.12 5.30
CA TYR A 132 1.25 11.77 6.69
C TYR A 132 2.58 12.36 7.07
N LYS A 133 2.61 13.12 8.17
CA LYS A 133 3.79 13.89 8.59
C LYS A 133 4.72 13.19 9.59
N GLU A 134 4.38 12.00 10.09
CA GLU A 134 5.05 11.43 11.28
C GLU A 134 5.34 9.93 11.17
N ILE A 135 5.59 9.39 9.98
CA ILE A 135 5.84 7.94 9.85
C ILE A 135 7.25 7.58 10.35
N HIS A 136 7.35 7.10 11.59
CA HIS A 136 8.62 6.73 12.25
C HIS A 136 8.93 5.22 12.21
N GLN A 137 8.35 4.49 11.26
CA GLN A 137 8.43 3.02 11.24
C GLN A 137 9.26 2.52 10.06
N GLU A 138 9.92 1.37 10.24
CA GLU A 138 10.62 0.67 9.17
C GLU A 138 9.67 0.40 7.97
N PRO A 139 10.07 0.74 6.72
CA PRO A 139 9.21 0.62 5.54
C PRO A 139 8.63 -0.79 5.31
N GLU A 140 9.41 -1.85 5.56
CA GLU A 140 8.95 -3.23 5.42
C GLU A 140 7.86 -3.58 6.44
N ALA A 141 8.03 -3.16 7.70
CA ALA A 141 7.05 -3.41 8.75
C ALA A 141 5.70 -2.73 8.44
N MET A 142 5.78 -1.51 7.91
CA MET A 142 4.63 -0.74 7.44
C MET A 142 3.88 -1.43 6.30
N LEU A 143 4.60 -1.89 5.27
CA LEU A 143 3.98 -2.65 4.18
C LEU A 143 3.24 -3.89 4.70
N LYS A 144 3.84 -4.64 5.64
CA LYS A 144 3.19 -5.83 6.22
C LYS A 144 1.87 -5.47 6.90
N ILE A 145 1.89 -4.46 7.79
CA ILE A 145 0.70 -4.04 8.53
C ILE A 145 -0.39 -3.53 7.59
N TYR A 146 -0.03 -2.74 6.58
CA TYR A 146 -1.03 -2.13 5.70
C TYR A 146 -1.58 -3.07 4.65
N ASN A 147 -0.81 -4.07 4.24
CA ASN A 147 -1.32 -5.15 3.41
C ASN A 147 -2.33 -6.00 4.17
N PHE A 148 -2.16 -6.16 5.48
CA PHE A 148 -3.02 -7.01 6.31
C PHE A 148 -4.52 -6.66 6.20
N GLU A 149 -4.86 -5.38 6.19
CA GLU A 149 -6.25 -4.92 6.01
C GLU A 149 -6.85 -5.41 4.69
N GLY A 150 -6.02 -5.57 3.65
CA GLY A 150 -6.48 -5.95 2.33
C GLY A 150 -6.56 -7.42 2.04
N ILE A 151 -6.05 -8.25 2.94
CA ILE A 151 -5.89 -9.69 2.72
C ILE A 151 -6.65 -10.51 3.76
N MET A 152 -7.48 -9.88 4.59
CA MET A 152 -8.20 -10.56 5.67
C MET A 152 -8.95 -11.80 5.19
N ASP A 153 -9.64 -11.70 4.05
CA ASP A 153 -10.39 -12.83 3.48
C ASP A 153 -9.45 -13.94 3.01
N VAL A 154 -8.33 -13.58 2.36
CA VAL A 154 -7.30 -14.54 1.93
C VAL A 154 -6.67 -15.25 3.12
N VAL A 155 -6.36 -14.49 4.19
CA VAL A 155 -5.82 -15.01 5.44
C VAL A 155 -6.84 -15.94 6.11
N LYS A 156 -8.12 -15.54 6.20
CA LYS A 156 -9.17 -16.39 6.77
C LYS A 156 -9.29 -17.71 6.01
N THR A 157 -9.42 -17.65 4.68
CA THR A 157 -9.54 -18.86 3.85
C THR A 157 -8.33 -19.76 4.01
N LYS A 158 -7.11 -19.21 4.06
CA LYS A 158 -5.89 -20.00 4.26
C LYS A 158 -5.84 -20.63 5.64
N LEU A 159 -6.08 -19.88 6.70
CA LEU A 159 -6.05 -20.42 8.07
C LEU A 159 -7.13 -21.48 8.33
N MET A 160 -8.23 -21.48 7.59
CA MET A 160 -9.28 -22.51 7.65
C MET A 160 -9.04 -23.71 6.71
N ASP A 161 -7.99 -23.69 5.89
CA ASP A 161 -7.64 -24.82 5.02
C ASP A 161 -7.11 -25.98 5.87
N SER A 162 -7.66 -27.19 5.65
CA SER A 162 -7.31 -28.39 6.40
C SER A 162 -5.91 -28.92 6.11
N ASP A 163 -5.29 -28.48 5.01
CA ASP A 163 -3.89 -28.77 4.69
C ASP A 163 -2.94 -27.74 5.33
N HIS A 164 -2.69 -27.92 6.63
CA HIS A 164 -1.80 -27.05 7.41
C HIS A 164 -0.38 -26.89 6.82
N SER A 165 0.09 -27.86 6.03
CA SER A 165 1.42 -27.78 5.39
C SER A 165 1.51 -26.63 4.36
N LYS A 166 0.38 -26.16 3.84
CA LYS A 166 0.28 -25.02 2.91
C LYS A 166 0.13 -23.66 3.61
N ASN A 167 -0.03 -23.65 4.94
CA ASN A 167 -0.42 -22.47 5.71
C ASN A 167 0.70 -21.83 6.52
N CYS A 168 1.87 -22.49 6.65
CA CYS A 168 2.94 -22.02 7.54
C CYS A 168 3.39 -20.57 7.25
N SER A 169 3.53 -20.17 5.98
CA SER A 169 3.90 -18.78 5.63
C SER A 169 2.80 -17.76 5.92
N CYS A 170 1.52 -18.17 5.86
CA CYS A 170 0.39 -17.32 6.19
C CYS A 170 0.31 -17.10 7.70
N GLU A 171 0.40 -18.18 8.49
CA GLU A 171 0.46 -18.10 9.95
C GLU A 171 1.62 -17.22 10.41
N GLU A 172 2.83 -17.44 9.88
CA GLU A 172 4.01 -16.62 10.19
C GLU A 172 3.75 -15.14 9.91
N TYR A 173 3.14 -14.81 8.76
CA TYR A 173 2.78 -13.44 8.43
C TYR A 173 1.82 -12.82 9.45
N VAL A 174 0.77 -13.55 9.88
CA VAL A 174 -0.18 -13.07 10.89
C VAL A 174 0.52 -12.84 12.23
N TYR A 175 1.37 -13.77 12.67
CA TYR A 175 2.15 -13.63 13.91
C TYR A 175 3.08 -12.42 13.87
N GLU A 176 3.76 -12.19 12.75
CA GLU A 176 4.61 -11.01 12.60
C GLU A 176 3.80 -9.71 12.62
N CYS A 177 2.64 -9.67 11.94
CA CYS A 177 1.74 -8.52 12.00
C CYS A 177 1.22 -8.26 13.44
N LEU A 178 0.96 -9.31 14.22
CA LEU A 178 0.61 -9.20 15.65
C LEU A 178 1.74 -8.58 16.46
N ILE A 179 2.96 -9.11 16.34
CA ILE A 179 4.13 -8.62 17.06
C ILE A 179 4.43 -7.16 16.71
N LEU A 180 4.43 -6.82 15.41
CA LEU A 180 4.65 -5.45 14.96
C LEU A 180 3.59 -4.50 15.52
N ASN A 181 2.31 -4.88 15.48
CA ASN A 181 1.25 -4.06 16.06
C ASN A 181 1.43 -3.83 17.58
N ILE A 182 1.91 -4.83 18.33
CA ILE A 182 2.21 -4.71 19.76
C ILE A 182 3.39 -3.74 19.98
N ILE A 183 4.48 -3.89 19.24
CA ILE A 183 5.66 -3.02 19.36
C ILE A 183 5.26 -1.56 19.11
N LEU A 184 4.50 -1.30 18.04
CA LEU A 184 3.99 0.02 17.70
C LEU A 184 2.99 0.56 18.73
N ASN A 185 2.34 -0.31 19.50
CA ASN A 185 1.48 0.09 20.63
C ASN A 185 2.27 0.58 21.83
N VAL A 186 3.41 -0.05 22.11
CA VAL A 186 4.24 0.25 23.27
C VAL A 186 5.05 1.53 23.08
N GLN A 187 5.46 1.86 21.85
CA GLN A 187 6.27 3.05 21.53
C GLN A 187 5.49 4.39 21.58
N GLN A 188 4.33 4.45 22.26
CA GLN A 188 3.37 5.56 22.16
C GLN A 188 3.61 6.74 23.12
N GLU A 189 4.56 7.61 22.79
CA GLU A 189 4.46 9.03 23.14
C GLU A 189 4.54 9.83 21.83
N HIS A 190 3.44 10.49 21.43
CA HIS A 190 3.36 11.46 20.31
C HIS A 190 3.08 10.97 18.87
N HIS A 191 2.07 10.11 18.63
CA HIS A 191 1.55 9.89 17.26
C HIS A 191 0.41 10.85 16.86
N SER A 192 0.43 11.32 15.61
CA SER A 192 -0.67 12.04 14.95
C SER A 192 -1.98 11.24 14.84
N PHE A 193 -3.10 11.95 14.68
CA PHE A 193 -4.45 11.40 14.57
C PHE A 193 -4.61 10.35 13.45
N TYR A 194 -3.93 10.51 12.32
CA TYR A 194 -4.07 9.60 11.19
C TYR A 194 -3.31 8.29 11.35
N GLN A 195 -2.13 8.33 11.97
CA GLN A 195 -1.42 7.11 12.35
C GLN A 195 -2.22 6.30 13.35
N LYS A 196 -2.84 6.99 14.32
CA LYS A 196 -3.82 6.37 15.21
C LYS A 196 -4.95 5.74 14.40
N ARG A 197 -5.47 6.39 13.35
CA ARG A 197 -6.56 5.84 12.52
C ARG A 197 -6.16 4.60 11.73
N LEU A 198 -5.06 4.60 10.99
CA LEU A 198 -4.61 3.42 10.23
C LEU A 198 -4.25 2.27 11.14
N LYS A 199 -3.57 2.56 12.25
CA LYS A 199 -3.27 1.59 13.30
C LYS A 199 -4.54 1.04 13.92
N MET A 200 -5.54 1.88 14.21
CA MET A 200 -6.86 1.42 14.66
C MET A 200 -7.53 0.53 13.62
N THR A 201 -7.38 0.80 12.32
CA THR A 201 -7.94 -0.06 11.26
C THR A 201 -7.23 -1.41 11.21
N ALA A 202 -5.89 -1.44 11.23
CA ALA A 202 -5.11 -2.67 11.24
C ALA A 202 -5.34 -3.49 12.52
N GLN A 203 -5.43 -2.84 13.68
CA GLN A 203 -5.77 -3.47 14.96
C GLN A 203 -7.18 -4.02 14.98
N LYS A 204 -8.15 -3.29 14.43
CA LYS A 204 -9.51 -3.80 14.26
C LYS A 204 -9.51 -5.03 13.37
N ALA A 205 -8.83 -4.98 12.22
CA ALA A 205 -8.69 -6.13 11.31
C ALA A 205 -8.12 -7.37 12.03
N LEU A 206 -7.05 -7.16 12.81
CA LEU A 206 -6.38 -8.21 13.59
C LEU A 206 -7.30 -8.77 14.68
N PHE A 207 -7.99 -7.90 15.41
CA PHE A 207 -8.96 -8.28 16.45
C PHE A 207 -10.14 -9.07 15.85
N TYR A 208 -10.69 -8.59 14.73
CA TYR A 208 -11.75 -9.30 14.01
C TYR A 208 -11.28 -10.68 13.55
N LEU A 209 -10.06 -10.80 13.00
CA LEU A 209 -9.53 -12.09 12.58
C LEU A 209 -9.43 -13.06 13.78
N VAL A 210 -8.82 -12.64 14.88
CA VAL A 210 -8.66 -13.47 16.08
C VAL A 210 -10.02 -13.87 16.66
N TYR A 211 -10.95 -12.92 16.78
CA TYR A 211 -12.30 -13.17 17.27
C TYR A 211 -13.06 -14.17 16.38
N HIS A 212 -13.02 -13.97 15.05
CA HIS A 212 -13.70 -14.86 14.11
C HIS A 212 -13.11 -16.28 14.11
N LEU A 213 -11.79 -16.42 14.12
CA LEU A 213 -11.15 -17.74 14.21
C LEU A 213 -11.52 -18.45 15.52
N PHE A 214 -11.53 -17.73 16.64
CA PHE A 214 -11.95 -18.28 17.92
C PHE A 214 -13.43 -18.72 17.91
N TRP A 215 -14.31 -17.90 17.31
CA TRP A 215 -15.74 -18.21 17.19
C TRP A 215 -16.01 -19.44 16.32
N GLU A 216 -15.33 -19.57 15.17
CA GLU A 216 -15.49 -20.72 14.26
C GLU A 216 -14.98 -22.01 14.94
N LEU A 217 -13.82 -21.96 15.59
CA LEU A 217 -13.29 -23.09 16.39
C LEU A 217 -14.22 -23.46 17.55
N TRP A 218 -14.82 -22.47 18.21
CA TRP A 218 -15.79 -22.70 19.27
C TRP A 218 -17.06 -23.40 18.76
N LEU A 219 -17.57 -23.00 17.59
CA LEU A 219 -18.71 -23.68 16.94
C LEU A 219 -18.38 -25.13 16.57
N GLU A 220 -17.20 -25.40 16.03
CA GLU A 220 -16.75 -26.77 15.72
C GLU A 220 -16.65 -27.64 16.98
N TYR A 221 -16.17 -27.08 18.09
CA TYR A 221 -15.99 -27.82 19.35
C TYR A 221 -17.29 -28.05 20.13
N HIS A 222 -18.32 -27.22 19.92
CA HIS A 222 -19.58 -27.24 20.66
C HIS A 222 -20.81 -27.65 19.83
N GLN A 223 -20.62 -28.18 18.63
CA GLN A 223 -21.68 -28.81 17.81
C GLN A 223 -21.89 -30.32 18.10
N PHE A 224 -21.49 -30.80 19.28
CA PHE A 224 -21.83 -32.14 19.79
C PHE A 224 -22.90 -32.08 20.89
#